data_AF-A0A7C5W1S3-F1
#
_entry.id   AF-A0A7C5W1S3-F1
#
_cell.length_a   1.000
_cell.length_b   1.000
_cell.length_c   1.000
_cell.angle_alpha   90.00
_cell.angle_beta   90.00
_cell.angle_gamma   90.00
#
_symmetry.space_group_name_H-M   'P 1'
#
loop_
_entity.id
_entity.type
_entity.pdbx_description
1 polymer ?
#
loop_
_entity_poly.entity_id
_entity_poly.type
_entity_poly.pdbx_seq_one_letter_code
_entity_poly.pdbx_strand_id
1 'polypeptide(L)'
;VTPDGKLIMVTCSGSDNVALINADTNTQITTIDVDDEPIGIDISSDGILAYVANRGSNTVSIINVQNRTLSQTISLSGNPRPFYVAIVPNTYTAIVTLNNTNQLAVIK
;
A
#
# COMPACT_ATOMS: atom_id res chain seq x y z
N VAL A 1 -9.11 -5.10 -0.96
CA VAL A 1 -9.42 -6.54 -1.22
C VAL A 1 -8.90 -6.86 -2.60
N THR A 2 -8.27 -8.01 -2.83
CA THR A 2 -7.78 -8.40 -4.15
C THR A 2 -8.93 -8.55 -5.15
N PRO A 3 -8.68 -8.35 -6.47
CA PRO A 3 -9.74 -8.43 -7.49
C PRO A 3 -10.48 -9.77 -7.54
N ASP A 4 -9.81 -10.87 -7.20
CA ASP A 4 -10.41 -12.21 -7.09
C ASP A 4 -11.27 -12.41 -5.83
N GLY A 5 -11.27 -11.44 -4.92
CA GLY A 5 -12.01 -11.47 -3.66
C GLY A 5 -11.44 -12.41 -2.61
N LYS A 6 -10.24 -12.97 -2.78
CA LYS A 6 -9.70 -14.03 -1.89
C LYS A 6 -8.80 -13.52 -0.76
N LEU A 7 -8.22 -12.34 -0.93
CA LEU A 7 -7.30 -11.76 0.04
C LEU A 7 -7.73 -10.35 0.42
N ILE A 8 -7.79 -10.10 1.73
CA ILE A 8 -7.95 -8.76 2.30
C ILE A 8 -6.57 -8.31 2.78
N MET A 9 -6.18 -7.10 2.43
CA MET A 9 -4.96 -6.46 2.92
C MET A 9 -5.35 -5.24 3.75
N VAL A 10 -4.83 -5.14 4.97
CA VAL A 10 -5.17 -4.09 5.94
C VAL A 10 -3.89 -3.44 6.44
N THR A 11 -3.78 -2.12 6.30
CA THR A 11 -2.68 -1.34 6.90
C THR A 11 -2.87 -1.24 8.40
N CYS A 12 -1.86 -1.64 9.17
CA CYS A 12 -1.85 -1.60 10.62
C CYS A 12 -0.91 -0.49 11.09
N SER A 13 -1.44 0.73 11.20
CA SER A 13 -0.63 1.94 11.44
C SER A 13 0.15 1.95 12.76
N GLY A 14 -0.28 1.18 13.77
CA GLY A 14 0.40 1.09 15.07
C GLY A 14 1.48 0.01 15.14
N SER A 15 1.66 -0.79 14.09
CA SER A 15 2.61 -1.90 14.06
C SER A 15 3.45 -1.93 12.77
N ASP A 16 3.39 -0.87 11.97
CA ASP A 16 4.19 -0.66 10.76
C ASP A 16 4.19 -1.84 9.79
N ASN A 17 3.02 -2.46 9.60
CA ASN A 17 2.85 -3.60 8.71
C ASN A 17 1.50 -3.59 8.00
N VAL A 18 1.36 -4.49 7.02
CA VAL A 18 0.11 -4.84 6.36
C VAL A 18 -0.28 -6.26 6.74
N ALA A 19 -1.44 -6.42 7.36
CA ALA A 19 -2.01 -7.72 7.66
C ALA A 19 -2.70 -8.31 6.41
N LEU A 20 -2.41 -9.58 6.14
CA LEU A 20 -3.03 -10.36 5.08
C LEU A 20 -4.06 -11.30 5.70
N ILE A 21 -5.31 -11.20 5.27
CA ILE A 21 -6.44 -11.93 5.82
C ILE A 21 -7.10 -12.74 4.69
N ASN A 22 -7.38 -14.00 4.95
CA ASN A 22 -8.18 -14.82 4.03
C ASN A 22 -9.63 -14.32 4.06
N ALA A 23 -10.17 -13.94 2.91
CA ALA A 23 -11.50 -13.35 2.81
C ALA A 23 -12.64 -14.37 3.05
N ASP A 24 -12.40 -15.65 2.75
CA ASP A 24 -13.41 -16.71 2.92
C ASP A 24 -13.53 -17.11 4.40
N THR A 25 -12.43 -17.14 5.14
CA THR A 25 -12.37 -17.63 6.52
C THR A 25 -12.25 -16.54 7.58
N ASN A 26 -11.98 -15.29 7.17
CA ASN A 26 -11.68 -14.16 8.06
C ASN A 26 -10.51 -14.42 9.03
N THR A 27 -9.57 -15.28 8.64
CA THR A 27 -8.39 -15.60 9.45
C THR A 27 -7.17 -14.87 8.91
N GLN A 28 -6.37 -14.29 9.81
CA GLN A 28 -5.08 -13.73 9.44
C GLN A 28 -4.14 -14.83 8.95
N ILE A 29 -3.50 -14.57 7.81
CA ILE A 29 -2.54 -15.47 7.17
C ILE A 29 -1.13 -15.12 7.64
N THR A 30 -0.76 -13.83 7.54
CA THR A 30 0.57 -13.31 7.87
C THR A 30 0.54 -11.77 7.94
N THR A 31 1.69 -11.15 8.19
CA THR A 31 1.93 -9.71 8.05
C THR A 31 3.11 -9.48 7.10
N ILE A 32 3.11 -8.31 6.46
CA ILE A 32 4.25 -7.82 5.66
C ILE A 32 4.69 -6.50 6.29
N ASP A 33 5.92 -6.45 6.78
CA ASP A 33 6.48 -5.23 7.34
C ASP A 33 6.64 -4.17 6.23
N VAL A 34 6.25 -2.93 6.55
CA VAL A 34 6.41 -1.74 5.71
C VAL A 34 7.05 -0.64 6.55
N ASP A 35 7.09 0.60 6.05
CA ASP A 35 7.61 1.72 6.84
C ASP A 35 6.54 2.33 7.76
N ASP A 36 6.98 3.30 8.58
CA ASP A 36 6.24 3.96 9.67
C ASP A 36 4.88 4.57 9.28
N GLU A 37 3.88 4.29 10.12
CA GLU A 37 2.51 4.80 10.06
C GLU A 37 1.85 4.56 8.68
N PRO A 38 1.66 3.31 8.22
CA PRO A 38 0.93 3.02 6.98
C PRO A 38 -0.56 3.38 7.13
N ILE A 39 -1.09 4.12 6.16
CA ILE A 39 -2.48 4.65 6.20
C ILE A 39 -3.32 4.20 5.00
N GLY A 40 -2.85 4.51 3.78
CA GLY A 40 -3.58 4.19 2.56
C GLY A 40 -3.02 2.96 1.89
N ILE A 41 -3.89 2.14 1.31
CA ILE A 41 -3.50 1.01 0.47
C ILE A 41 -4.46 0.88 -0.71
N ASP A 42 -3.92 0.58 -1.88
CA ASP A 42 -4.70 0.17 -3.05
C ASP A 42 -4.02 -1.00 -3.77
N ILE A 43 -4.80 -1.80 -4.50
CA ILE A 43 -4.35 -3.02 -5.18
C ILE A 43 -4.62 -2.87 -6.67
N SER A 44 -3.59 -3.15 -7.48
CA SER A 44 -3.67 -3.14 -8.94
C SER A 44 -4.78 -4.06 -9.46
N SER A 45 -5.36 -3.72 -10.62
CA SER A 45 -6.54 -4.42 -11.17
C SER A 45 -6.28 -5.88 -11.54
N ASP A 46 -5.03 -6.28 -11.75
CA ASP A 46 -4.61 -7.67 -11.94
C ASP A 46 -4.27 -8.39 -10.62
N GLY A 47 -4.28 -7.68 -9.51
CA GLY A 47 -3.98 -8.21 -8.19
C GLY A 47 -2.51 -8.53 -7.93
N ILE A 48 -1.58 -8.06 -8.78
CA ILE A 48 -0.16 -8.42 -8.68
C ILE A 48 0.58 -7.53 -7.68
N LEU A 49 0.33 -6.22 -7.72
CA LEU A 49 0.95 -5.22 -6.86
C LEU A 49 -0.05 -4.52 -5.95
N ALA A 50 0.39 -4.18 -4.74
CA ALA A 50 -0.30 -3.26 -3.85
C ALA A 50 0.64 -2.10 -3.47
N TYR A 51 0.10 -0.91 -3.36
CA TYR A 51 0.84 0.31 -3.02
C TYR A 51 0.34 0.82 -1.67
N VAL A 52 1.26 1.10 -0.75
CA VAL A 52 0.98 1.52 0.62
C VAL A 52 1.58 2.89 0.87
N ALA A 53 0.77 3.84 1.28
CA ALA A 53 1.22 5.16 1.72
C ALA A 53 1.66 5.09 3.19
N ASN A 54 2.96 5.26 3.43
CA ASN A 54 3.56 5.27 4.77
C ASN A 54 3.71 6.73 5.21
N ARG A 55 2.76 7.17 6.04
CA ARG A 55 2.57 8.58 6.38
C ARG A 55 3.69 9.13 7.26
N GLY A 56 4.19 8.31 8.18
CA GLY A 56 5.18 8.68 9.19
C GLY A 56 6.57 8.80 8.60
N SER A 57 6.93 7.84 7.73
CA SER A 57 8.22 7.78 7.05
C SER A 57 8.32 8.63 5.78
N ASN A 58 7.19 9.17 5.29
CA ASN A 58 7.12 9.86 3.99
C ASN A 58 7.55 8.97 2.80
N THR A 59 7.16 7.70 2.82
CA THR A 59 7.47 6.75 1.75
C THR A 59 6.21 6.11 1.16
N VAL A 60 6.37 5.45 0.02
CA VAL A 60 5.38 4.56 -0.57
C VAL A 60 6.01 3.17 -0.70
N SER A 61 5.41 2.17 -0.06
CA SER A 61 5.83 0.76 -0.20
C SER A 61 5.06 0.10 -1.34
N ILE A 62 5.75 -0.73 -2.12
CA ILE A 62 5.19 -1.57 -3.17
C ILE A 62 5.32 -3.01 -2.70
N ILE A 63 4.19 -3.69 -2.54
CA ILE A 63 4.10 -5.08 -2.13
C ILE A 63 3.76 -5.94 -3.35
N ASN A 64 4.46 -7.06 -3.51
CA ASN A 64 4.04 -8.11 -4.43
C ASN A 64 3.06 -9.02 -3.69
N VAL A 65 1.84 -9.08 -4.20
CA VAL A 65 0.71 -9.74 -3.55
C VAL A 65 0.84 -11.27 -3.63
N GLN A 66 1.35 -11.79 -4.75
CA GLN A 66 1.45 -13.23 -5.01
C GLN A 66 2.46 -13.91 -4.08
N ASN A 67 3.66 -13.33 -3.97
CA ASN A 67 4.70 -13.88 -3.10
C ASN A 67 4.64 -13.33 -1.66
N ARG A 68 3.78 -12.32 -1.41
CA ARG A 68 3.56 -11.68 -0.11
C ARG A 68 4.83 -11.05 0.46
N THR A 69 5.58 -10.33 -0.38
CA THR A 69 6.80 -9.64 0.03
C THR A 69 6.76 -8.15 -0.30
N LEU A 70 7.41 -7.35 0.55
CA LEU A 70 7.79 -5.98 0.19
C LEU A 70 8.76 -6.04 -0.99
N SER A 71 8.39 -5.45 -2.12
CA SER A 71 9.20 -5.43 -3.34
C SER A 71 10.09 -4.20 -3.43
N GLN A 72 9.56 -3.04 -3.01
CA GLN A 72 10.28 -1.77 -3.08
C GLN A 72 9.69 -0.77 -2.08
N THR A 73 10.52 0.15 -1.63
CA THR A 73 10.10 1.36 -0.90
C THR A 73 10.62 2.58 -1.65
N ILE A 74 9.77 3.58 -1.84
CA ILE A 74 10.09 4.83 -2.54
C ILE A 74 9.97 6.00 -1.57
N SER A 75 11.08 6.69 -1.32
CA SER A 75 11.10 7.90 -0.51
C SER A 75 10.56 9.10 -1.29
N LEU A 76 9.68 9.86 -0.65
CA LEU A 76 9.20 11.14 -1.17
C LEU A 76 10.04 12.29 -0.59
N SER A 77 10.22 13.36 -1.35
CA SER A 77 11.01 14.51 -0.91
C SER A 77 10.23 15.39 0.06
N GLY A 78 10.92 15.90 1.09
CA GLY A 78 10.34 16.80 2.10
C GLY A 78 9.61 16.05 3.21
N ASN A 79 8.46 16.58 3.65
CA ASN A 79 7.59 15.96 4.65
C ASN A 79 6.12 15.91 4.15
N PRO A 80 5.85 15.24 3.01
CA PRO A 80 4.58 15.33 2.33
C PRO A 80 3.42 14.57 3.01
N ARG A 81 3.71 13.65 3.93
CA ARG A 81 2.74 12.82 4.66
C ARG A 81 1.72 12.17 3.71
N PRO A 82 2.14 11.17 2.90
CA PRO A 82 1.25 10.50 1.96
C PRO A 82 0.05 9.89 2.69
N PHE A 83 -1.12 9.88 2.06
CA PHE A 83 -2.36 9.46 2.72
C PHE A 83 -3.18 8.48 1.90
N TYR A 84 -3.83 8.93 0.82
CA TYR A 84 -4.66 8.06 -0.03
C TYR A 84 -3.88 7.62 -1.26
N VAL A 85 -4.16 6.41 -1.72
CA VAL A 85 -3.54 5.81 -2.91
C VAL A 85 -4.65 5.43 -3.89
N ALA A 86 -4.47 5.76 -5.16
CA ALA A 86 -5.31 5.29 -6.25
C ALA A 86 -4.42 4.76 -7.38
N ILE A 87 -4.73 3.59 -7.93
CA ILE A 87 -3.96 3.01 -9.04
C ILE A 87 -4.69 3.25 -10.36
N VAL A 88 -3.95 3.71 -11.37
CA VAL A 88 -4.48 3.90 -12.72
C VAL A 88 -4.75 2.53 -13.35
N PRO A 89 -5.97 2.22 -13.82
CA PRO A 89 -6.33 0.89 -14.32
C PRO A 89 -5.43 0.37 -15.44
N ASN A 90 -5.15 -0.93 -15.45
CA ASN A 90 -4.27 -1.60 -16.42
C ASN A 90 -2.83 -1.03 -16.46
N THR A 91 -2.41 -0.37 -15.39
CA THR A 91 -1.04 0.09 -15.21
C THR A 91 -0.56 -0.24 -13.80
N TYR A 92 0.74 -0.05 -13.57
CA TYR A 92 1.33 0.00 -12.24
C TYR A 92 1.66 1.44 -11.81
N THR A 93 0.88 2.40 -12.31
CA THR A 93 1.02 3.80 -11.90
C THR A 93 0.09 4.10 -10.73
N ALA A 94 0.65 4.45 -9.58
CA ALA A 94 -0.11 4.90 -8.42
C ALA A 94 -0.06 6.43 -8.27
N ILE A 95 -1.20 7.03 -7.96
CA ILE A 95 -1.35 8.43 -7.60
C ILE A 95 -1.59 8.50 -6.10
N VAL A 96 -0.75 9.27 -5.39
CA VAL A 96 -0.79 9.37 -3.93
C VAL A 96 -1.04 10.82 -3.52
N THR A 97 -2.02 11.04 -2.65
CA THR A 97 -2.30 12.37 -2.07
C THR A 97 -1.28 12.70 -0.99
N LEU A 98 -0.77 13.94 -0.98
CA LEU A 98 0.24 14.40 -0.05
C LEU A 98 -0.36 15.46 0.88
N ASN A 99 -0.71 15.08 2.12
CA ASN A 99 -1.55 15.94 2.97
C ASN A 99 -0.87 17.23 3.45
N ASN A 100 0.46 17.27 3.46
CA ASN A 100 1.20 18.46 3.86
C ASN A 100 1.59 19.36 2.67
N THR A 101 1.11 19.05 1.47
CA THR A 101 1.42 19.81 0.26
C THR A 101 0.15 20.04 -0.57
N ASN A 102 0.26 20.88 -1.59
CA ASN A 102 -0.77 21.03 -2.62
C ASN A 102 -0.45 20.16 -3.85
N GLN A 103 0.20 19.01 -3.65
CA GLN A 103 0.75 18.17 -4.71
C GLN A 103 0.27 16.72 -4.60
N LEU A 104 0.46 15.98 -5.69
CA LEU A 104 0.30 14.53 -5.76
C LEU A 104 1.66 13.91 -6.10
N ALA A 105 1.92 12.71 -5.59
CA ALA A 105 3.02 11.88 -6.08
C ALA A 105 2.50 10.92 -7.16
N VAL A 106 3.30 10.72 -8.20
CA VAL A 106 3.07 9.71 -9.24
C VAL A 106 4.18 8.67 -9.12
N ILE A 107 3.79 7.44 -8.78
CA ILE A 107 4.69 6.30 -8.58
C ILE A 107 4.51 5.35 -9.77
N LYS A 108 5.61 4.80 -10.31
CA LYS A 108 5.62 3.90 -11.48
C LYS A 108 6.48 2.67 -11.21
#